data_AF-A0A3P1ZZD7-F1
#
_entry.id   AF-A0A3P1ZZD7-F1
#
_cell.length_a   1.000
_cell.length_b   1.000
_cell.length_c   1.000
_cell.angle_alpha   90.00
_cell.angle_beta   90.00
_cell.angle_gamma   90.00
#
_symmetry.space_group_name_H-M   'P 1'
#
loop_
_entity.id
_entity.type
_entity.pdbx_description
1 polymer ?
#
loop_
_entity_poly.entity_id
_entity_poly.type
_entity_poly.pdbx_seq_one_letter_code
_entity_poly.pdbx_strand_id
1 'polypeptide(L)'
;MKKILLPCCLLLSLPLAAQAAPETKIDPATYICAELITQPITTAGEPPIFTGLQLDGFVGASLNMPVADPATMPAVLGEVFAACQAKPTEKAAVLWKEVRKRLPAPADGPWKADKTTCKDYGDNPDDGSGFVIWLDGYHRGKSGKPASVLESNESLTAYLEACSQKPEALMLDVMAESVK
;
A
#
# COMPACT_ATOMS: atom_id res chain seq x y z
N MET A 1 63.91 -16.38 6.36
CA MET A 1 63.64 -15.54 5.17
C MET A 1 62.12 -15.54 4.96
N LYS A 2 61.36 -14.64 5.58
CA LYS A 2 60.95 -13.32 5.07
C LYS A 2 60.33 -13.42 3.67
N LYS A 3 59.02 -13.20 3.56
CA LYS A 3 58.39 -12.06 2.85
C LYS A 3 56.86 -12.14 2.99
N ILE A 4 56.26 -11.31 3.85
CA ILE A 4 55.61 -10.00 3.60
C ILE A 4 54.09 -10.18 3.63
N LEU A 5 53.51 -9.72 4.75
CA LEU A 5 52.10 -9.44 4.96
C LEU A 5 51.65 -8.35 3.97
N LEU A 6 50.55 -8.58 3.25
CA LEU A 6 49.85 -7.57 2.49
C LEU A 6 48.56 -7.19 3.23
N PRO A 7 48.45 -5.98 3.79
CA PRO A 7 47.22 -5.50 4.44
C PRO A 7 46.33 -4.90 3.35
N CYS A 8 45.31 -5.64 2.91
CA CYS A 8 44.29 -5.08 2.03
C CYS A 8 43.24 -4.38 2.89
N CYS A 9 43.15 -3.07 2.71
CA CYS A 9 42.18 -2.19 3.31
C CYS A 9 40.75 -2.71 3.10
N LEU A 10 40.15 -3.33 4.10
CA LEU A 10 38.69 -3.46 4.22
C LEU A 10 38.19 -2.46 5.24
N LEU A 11 38.39 -1.18 4.92
CA LEU A 11 37.49 -0.12 5.34
C LEU A 11 36.19 -0.30 4.52
N LEU A 12 35.33 -1.24 4.93
CA LEU A 12 33.91 -1.13 4.65
C LEU A 12 33.27 -0.51 5.88
N SER A 13 33.58 0.77 6.01
CA SER A 13 32.87 1.73 6.83
C SER A 13 31.39 1.72 6.44
N LEU A 14 30.61 1.50 7.48
CA LEU A 14 29.24 1.92 7.73
C LEU A 14 28.11 1.08 7.15
N PRO A 15 27.13 0.74 8.02
CA PRO A 15 25.91 0.10 7.59
C PRO A 15 25.18 1.12 6.71
N LEU A 16 24.87 0.75 5.47
CA LEU A 16 23.69 1.35 4.88
C LEU A 16 22.56 0.87 5.77
N ALA A 17 22.15 1.75 6.69
CA ALA A 17 20.83 1.73 7.26
C ALA A 17 19.88 1.26 6.15
N ALA A 18 19.06 0.26 6.47
CA ALA A 18 17.91 -0.10 5.69
C ALA A 18 17.17 1.20 5.38
N GLN A 19 17.45 1.80 4.22
CA GLN A 19 16.61 2.83 3.65
C GLN A 19 15.34 2.04 3.38
N ALA A 20 14.35 2.20 4.26
CA ALA A 20 13.00 1.76 3.99
C ALA A 20 12.74 2.13 2.54
N ALA A 21 12.38 1.14 1.72
CA ALA A 21 12.08 1.39 0.32
C ALA A 21 11.17 2.62 0.24
N PRO A 22 11.38 3.54 -0.71
CA PRO A 22 10.51 4.69 -0.81
C PRO A 22 9.07 4.18 -0.85
N GLU A 23 8.23 4.69 0.05
CA GLU A 23 6.79 4.51 0.05
C GLU A 23 6.27 5.05 -1.27
N THR A 24 6.32 4.22 -2.31
CA THR A 24 6.16 4.67 -3.69
C THR A 24 4.80 4.27 -4.18
N LYS A 25 4.09 5.22 -4.80
CA LYS A 25 2.89 4.94 -5.56
C LYS A 25 3.18 3.88 -6.63
N ILE A 26 2.36 2.85 -6.70
CA ILE A 26 2.35 1.88 -7.80
C ILE A 26 1.17 2.14 -8.73
N ASP A 27 1.14 1.52 -9.92
CA ASP A 27 -0.08 1.37 -10.72
C ASP A 27 -0.64 -0.06 -10.56
N PRO A 28 -1.63 -0.30 -9.67
CA PRO A 28 -2.19 -1.63 -9.42
C PRO A 28 -2.71 -2.36 -10.66
N ALA A 29 -3.10 -1.63 -11.73
CA ALA A 29 -3.66 -2.23 -12.95
C ALA A 29 -2.58 -2.93 -13.79
N THR A 30 -1.33 -2.50 -13.67
CA THR A 30 -0.18 -3.03 -14.43
C THR A 30 0.90 -3.64 -13.56
N TYR A 31 0.88 -3.41 -12.24
CA TYR A 31 1.88 -3.89 -11.29
C TYR A 31 2.01 -5.42 -11.31
N ILE A 32 3.21 -5.92 -11.58
CA ILE A 32 3.49 -7.36 -11.68
C ILE A 32 4.15 -7.92 -10.42
N CYS A 33 4.05 -9.23 -10.26
CA CYS A 33 4.60 -9.97 -9.13
C CYS A 33 6.12 -9.81 -8.96
N ALA A 34 6.88 -9.73 -10.07
CA ALA A 34 8.31 -9.50 -10.03
C ALA A 34 8.64 -8.18 -9.32
N GLU A 35 7.85 -7.13 -9.53
CA GLU A 35 8.06 -5.85 -8.85
C GLU A 35 7.80 -6.00 -7.35
N LEU A 36 6.71 -6.68 -6.96
CA LEU A 36 6.34 -6.89 -5.55
C LEU A 36 7.45 -7.62 -4.77
N ILE A 37 7.95 -8.73 -5.32
CA ILE A 37 8.92 -9.59 -4.61
C ILE A 37 10.33 -8.99 -4.57
N THR A 38 10.60 -7.95 -5.35
CA THR A 38 11.87 -7.21 -5.31
C THR A 38 11.86 -6.04 -4.35
N GLN A 39 10.69 -5.67 -3.80
CA GLN A 39 10.62 -4.65 -2.77
C GLN A 39 11.32 -5.15 -1.49
N PRO A 40 12.05 -4.26 -0.78
CA PRO A 40 12.63 -4.57 0.51
C PRO A 40 11.60 -5.12 1.48
N ILE A 41 11.88 -6.30 2.03
CA ILE A 41 11.17 -6.82 3.21
C ILE A 41 11.73 -6.15 4.46
N THR A 42 10.91 -6.02 5.51
CA THR A 42 11.40 -5.49 6.79
C THR A 42 12.49 -6.40 7.37
N THR A 43 13.25 -5.93 8.35
CA THR A 43 14.22 -6.78 9.07
C THR A 43 13.57 -7.95 9.81
N ALA A 44 12.25 -7.86 10.06
CA ALA A 44 11.42 -8.93 10.59
C ALA A 44 10.89 -9.90 9.51
N GLY A 45 11.23 -9.68 8.24
CA GLY A 45 10.79 -10.49 7.11
C GLY A 45 9.38 -10.18 6.61
N GLU A 46 8.80 -9.04 7.01
CA GLU A 46 7.45 -8.67 6.61
C GLU A 46 7.43 -8.11 5.18
N PRO A 47 6.47 -8.51 4.34
CA PRO A 47 6.34 -7.96 3.00
C PRO A 47 5.89 -6.49 3.01
N PRO A 48 6.00 -5.77 1.87
CA PRO A 48 5.84 -4.32 1.81
C PRO A 48 4.38 -3.87 2.00
N ILE A 49 4.02 -3.47 3.22
CA ILE A 49 2.65 -3.11 3.61
C ILE A 49 2.08 -1.93 2.81
N PHE A 50 2.89 -0.91 2.50
CA PHE A 50 2.45 0.28 1.75
C PHE A 50 1.93 -0.10 0.35
N THR A 51 2.67 -0.96 -0.34
CA THR A 51 2.27 -1.52 -1.64
C THR A 51 1.06 -2.44 -1.49
N GLY A 52 1.03 -3.22 -0.40
CA GLY A 52 -0.09 -4.10 -0.10
C GLY A 52 -1.41 -3.37 0.08
N LEU A 53 -1.42 -2.23 0.79
CA LEU A 53 -2.62 -1.42 0.99
C LEU A 53 -3.17 -0.87 -0.33
N GLN A 54 -2.31 -0.40 -1.23
CA GLN A 54 -2.73 0.08 -2.56
C GLN A 54 -3.37 -1.04 -3.40
N LEU A 55 -2.78 -2.25 -3.39
CA LEU A 55 -3.32 -3.41 -4.11
C LEU A 55 -4.63 -3.90 -3.50
N ASP A 56 -4.71 -3.97 -2.17
CA ASP A 56 -5.90 -4.46 -1.48
C ASP A 56 -7.10 -3.53 -1.70
N GLY A 57 -6.90 -2.21 -1.60
CA GLY A 57 -7.94 -1.25 -1.92
C GLY A 57 -8.43 -1.41 -3.36
N PHE A 58 -7.50 -1.45 -4.32
CA PHE A 58 -7.81 -1.60 -5.74
C PHE A 58 -8.61 -2.87 -6.03
N VAL A 59 -8.20 -4.00 -5.47
CA VAL A 59 -8.90 -5.28 -5.61
C VAL A 59 -10.22 -5.29 -4.86
N GLY A 60 -10.27 -4.68 -3.68
CA GLY A 60 -11.46 -4.53 -2.84
C GLY A 60 -12.60 -3.85 -3.59
N ALA A 61 -12.30 -2.79 -4.35
CA ALA A 61 -13.27 -2.14 -5.24
C ALA A 61 -13.86 -3.12 -6.27
N SER A 62 -13.01 -3.94 -6.90
CA SER A 62 -13.46 -4.95 -7.89
C SER A 62 -14.29 -6.09 -7.30
N LEU A 63 -14.23 -6.27 -5.97
CA LEU A 63 -14.95 -7.30 -5.21
C LEU A 63 -16.12 -6.72 -4.42
N ASN A 64 -16.39 -5.42 -4.53
CA ASN A 64 -17.38 -4.70 -3.72
C ASN A 64 -17.16 -4.91 -2.21
N MET A 65 -15.90 -4.87 -1.78
CA MET A 65 -15.46 -4.96 -0.39
C MET A 65 -15.00 -3.57 0.09
N PRO A 66 -15.88 -2.76 0.68
CA PRO A 66 -15.57 -1.36 1.01
C PRO A 66 -14.78 -1.18 2.32
N VAL A 67 -14.51 -2.25 3.06
CA VAL A 67 -13.86 -2.19 4.38
C VAL A 67 -12.35 -2.39 4.26
N ALA A 68 -11.57 -1.45 4.81
CA ALA A 68 -10.14 -1.62 5.04
C ALA A 68 -9.94 -2.36 6.37
N ASP A 69 -9.53 -3.62 6.31
CA ASP A 69 -9.39 -4.48 7.49
C ASP A 69 -7.91 -4.84 7.74
N PRO A 70 -7.25 -4.17 8.69
CA PRO A 70 -5.85 -4.41 9.00
C PRO A 70 -5.60 -5.83 9.53
N ALA A 71 -6.60 -6.50 10.13
CA ALA A 71 -6.42 -7.85 10.65
C ALA A 71 -6.26 -8.90 9.52
N THR A 72 -6.86 -8.65 8.35
CA THR A 72 -6.73 -9.55 7.19
C THR A 72 -5.45 -9.30 6.39
N MET A 73 -4.88 -8.10 6.49
CA MET A 73 -3.80 -7.65 5.62
C MET A 73 -2.54 -8.53 5.68
N PRO A 74 -2.02 -8.94 6.86
CA PRO A 74 -0.83 -9.79 6.92
C PRO A 74 -1.03 -11.14 6.20
N ALA A 75 -2.20 -11.76 6.35
CA ALA A 75 -2.52 -13.03 5.71
C ALA A 75 -2.62 -12.89 4.19
N VAL A 76 -3.35 -11.87 3.72
CA VAL A 76 -3.50 -11.59 2.28
C VAL A 76 -2.14 -11.32 1.64
N LEU A 77 -1.38 -10.38 2.22
CA LEU A 77 -0.10 -9.95 1.69
C LEU A 77 0.92 -11.11 1.70
N GLY A 78 0.97 -11.92 2.76
CA GLY A 78 1.84 -13.08 2.85
C GLY A 78 1.53 -14.14 1.78
N GLU A 79 0.26 -14.49 1.60
CA GLU A 79 -0.15 -15.46 0.57
C GLU A 79 0.11 -14.96 -0.85
N VAL A 80 -0.14 -13.67 -1.12
CA VAL A 80 0.14 -13.08 -2.44
C VAL A 80 1.63 -13.04 -2.71
N PHE A 81 2.45 -12.65 -1.73
CA PHE A 81 3.90 -12.62 -1.87
C PHE A 81 4.45 -14.01 -2.21
N ALA A 82 3.99 -15.06 -1.50
CA ALA A 82 4.35 -16.45 -1.79
C ALA A 82 3.88 -16.89 -3.19
N ALA A 83 2.64 -16.54 -3.58
CA ALA A 83 2.13 -16.86 -4.91
C ALA A 83 2.92 -16.15 -6.03
N CYS A 84 3.35 -14.91 -5.79
CA CYS A 84 4.14 -14.13 -6.73
C CYS A 84 5.54 -14.69 -6.97
N GLN A 85 6.15 -15.35 -5.98
CA GLN A 85 7.43 -16.05 -6.18
C GLN A 85 7.34 -17.15 -7.25
N ALA A 86 6.19 -17.83 -7.35
CA ALA A 86 5.96 -18.86 -8.35
C ALA A 86 5.52 -18.31 -9.72
N LYS A 87 5.05 -17.05 -9.78
CA LYS A 87 4.45 -16.44 -10.98
C LYS A 87 4.92 -14.99 -11.18
N PRO A 88 6.23 -14.76 -11.38
CA PRO A 88 6.80 -13.40 -11.37
C PRO A 88 6.26 -12.48 -12.47
N THR A 89 5.79 -13.01 -13.60
CA THR A 89 5.25 -12.21 -14.71
C THR A 89 3.74 -11.93 -14.59
N GLU A 90 3.07 -12.53 -13.61
CA GLU A 90 1.63 -12.34 -13.41
C GLU A 90 1.36 -10.97 -12.77
N LYS A 91 0.18 -10.39 -13.07
CA LYS A 91 -0.24 -9.16 -12.38
C LYS A 91 -0.52 -9.46 -10.91
N ALA A 92 0.06 -8.67 -10.01
CA ALA A 92 -0.11 -8.87 -8.57
C ALA A 92 -1.60 -8.81 -8.18
N ALA A 93 -2.37 -7.88 -8.75
CA ALA A 93 -3.81 -7.75 -8.50
C ALA A 93 -4.63 -9.00 -8.89
N VAL A 94 -4.18 -9.79 -9.87
CA VAL A 94 -4.85 -11.06 -10.26
C VAL A 94 -4.70 -12.08 -9.13
N LEU A 95 -3.47 -12.30 -8.65
CA LEU A 95 -3.23 -13.22 -7.54
C LEU A 95 -3.88 -12.74 -6.25
N TRP A 96 -3.85 -11.43 -5.99
CA TRP A 96 -4.51 -10.80 -4.85
C TRP A 96 -6.00 -11.05 -4.83
N LYS A 97 -6.68 -10.90 -5.98
CA LYS A 97 -8.11 -11.20 -6.12
C LYS A 97 -8.42 -12.66 -5.80
N GLU A 98 -7.58 -13.60 -6.25
CA GLU A 98 -7.76 -15.02 -5.96
C GLU A 98 -7.56 -15.35 -4.49
N VAL A 99 -6.58 -14.73 -3.82
CA VAL A 99 -6.39 -14.87 -2.37
C VAL A 99 -7.59 -14.31 -1.61
N ARG A 100 -8.04 -13.09 -1.94
CA ARG A 100 -9.18 -12.45 -1.26
C ARG A 100 -10.49 -13.22 -1.37
N LYS A 101 -10.74 -13.93 -2.47
CA LYS A 101 -11.94 -14.78 -2.63
C LYS A 101 -11.95 -16.02 -1.73
N ARG A 102 -10.79 -16.47 -1.26
CA ARG A 102 -10.67 -17.67 -0.41
C ARG A 102 -10.69 -17.35 1.08
N LEU A 103 -10.23 -16.15 1.45
CA LEU A 103 -10.20 -15.70 2.82
C LEU A 103 -11.58 -15.19 3.27
N PRO A 104 -11.86 -15.18 4.58
CA PRO A 104 -13.07 -14.56 5.10
C PRO A 104 -13.21 -13.12 4.61
N ALA A 105 -14.45 -12.70 4.40
CA ALA A 105 -14.73 -11.29 4.16
C ALA A 105 -14.18 -10.44 5.33
N PRO A 106 -13.73 -9.21 5.06
CA PRO A 106 -13.36 -8.25 6.09
C PRO A 106 -14.38 -8.17 7.21
N ALA A 107 -13.90 -8.15 8.45
CA ALA A 107 -14.76 -7.81 9.57
C ALA A 107 -15.22 -6.36 9.42
N ASP A 108 -16.38 -6.02 9.99
CA ASP A 108 -16.82 -4.63 10.02
C ASP A 108 -15.84 -3.78 10.85
N GLY A 109 -15.51 -2.58 10.40
CA GLY A 109 -14.54 -1.70 11.05
C GLY A 109 -14.84 -0.22 10.82
N PRO A 110 -14.13 0.71 11.49
CA PRO A 110 -14.39 2.14 11.36
C PRO A 110 -14.04 2.71 9.97
N TRP A 111 -13.14 2.04 9.25
CA TRP A 111 -12.56 2.50 7.98
C TRP A 111 -13.25 1.86 6.77
N LYS A 112 -14.18 2.60 6.15
CA LYS A 112 -15.00 2.13 5.03
C LYS A 112 -15.07 3.17 3.92
N ALA A 113 -14.78 2.75 2.69
CA ALA A 113 -14.78 3.62 1.51
C ALA A 113 -16.09 4.38 1.30
N ASP A 114 -17.22 3.78 1.68
CA ASP A 114 -18.58 4.27 1.44
C ASP A 114 -19.22 4.94 2.67
N LYS A 115 -18.51 5.01 3.81
CA LYS A 115 -19.06 5.61 5.04
C LYS A 115 -18.13 6.57 5.75
N THR A 116 -16.81 6.41 5.62
CA THR A 116 -15.85 7.25 6.35
C THR A 116 -15.90 8.67 5.82
N THR A 117 -16.26 9.59 6.71
CA THR A 117 -16.26 11.03 6.47
C THR A 117 -14.89 11.63 6.75
N CYS A 118 -14.65 12.84 6.26
CA CYS A 118 -13.46 13.61 6.59
C CYS A 118 -13.33 13.90 8.09
N LYS A 119 -14.46 14.07 8.79
CA LYS A 119 -14.49 14.22 10.24
C LYS A 119 -14.03 12.95 10.95
N ASP A 120 -14.50 11.78 10.53
CA ASP A 120 -14.11 10.50 11.17
C ASP A 120 -12.59 10.30 11.14
N TYR A 121 -11.95 10.65 10.01
CA TYR A 121 -10.50 10.66 9.90
C TYR A 121 -9.84 11.77 10.72
N GLY A 122 -10.37 12.99 10.67
CA GLY A 122 -9.84 14.12 11.42
C GLY A 122 -9.86 13.90 12.94
N ASP A 123 -10.84 13.15 13.45
CA ASP A 123 -10.92 12.76 14.85
C ASP A 123 -9.86 11.71 15.24
N ASN A 124 -9.36 10.89 14.29
CA ASN A 124 -8.43 9.78 14.55
C ASN A 124 -7.37 9.59 13.41
N PRO A 125 -6.52 10.58 13.12
CA PRO A 125 -5.65 10.55 11.94
C PRO A 125 -4.55 9.47 12.01
N ASP A 126 -4.03 9.18 13.20
CA ASP A 126 -2.96 8.17 13.38
C ASP A 126 -3.46 6.76 13.04
N ASP A 127 -4.68 6.42 13.46
CA ASP A 127 -5.33 5.13 13.16
C ASP A 127 -5.82 5.05 11.70
N GLY A 128 -6.14 6.19 11.09
CA GLY A 128 -6.63 6.28 9.71
C GLY A 128 -5.52 6.35 8.65
N SER A 129 -4.25 6.47 9.02
CA SER A 129 -3.14 6.69 8.06
C SER A 129 -3.05 5.60 6.99
N GLY A 130 -3.15 4.32 7.38
CA GLY A 130 -3.20 3.20 6.45
C GLY A 130 -4.46 3.16 5.59
N PHE A 131 -5.58 3.69 6.10
CA PHE A 131 -6.84 3.77 5.36
C PHE A 131 -6.73 4.72 4.17
N VAL A 132 -6.01 5.85 4.27
CA VAL A 132 -5.84 6.77 3.13
C VAL A 132 -5.14 6.11 1.95
N ILE A 133 -4.09 5.31 2.21
CA ILE A 133 -3.36 4.55 1.19
C ILE A 133 -4.26 3.51 0.53
N TRP A 134 -5.02 2.77 1.35
CA TRP A 134 -5.98 1.79 0.87
C TRP A 134 -7.12 2.44 0.08
N LEU A 135 -7.64 3.60 0.54
CA LEU A 135 -8.73 4.33 -0.08
C LEU A 135 -8.33 4.87 -1.45
N ASP A 136 -7.09 5.33 -1.61
CA ASP A 136 -6.52 5.70 -2.91
C ASP A 136 -6.53 4.53 -3.90
N GLY A 137 -6.09 3.34 -3.46
CA GLY A 137 -6.20 2.12 -4.25
C GLY A 137 -7.65 1.81 -4.62
N TYR A 138 -8.57 1.87 -3.65
CA TYR A 138 -10.00 1.62 -3.85
C TYR A 138 -10.64 2.59 -4.84
N HIS A 139 -10.34 3.89 -4.73
CA HIS A 139 -10.78 4.91 -5.67
C HIS A 139 -10.34 4.59 -7.10
N ARG A 140 -9.07 4.22 -7.30
CA ARG A 140 -8.55 3.85 -8.62
C ARG A 140 -9.20 2.57 -9.17
N GLY A 141 -9.45 1.58 -8.32
CA GLY A 141 -10.19 0.36 -8.69
C GLY A 141 -11.65 0.64 -9.07
N LYS A 142 -12.32 1.54 -8.35
CA LYS A 142 -13.72 1.91 -8.58
C LYS A 142 -13.90 2.82 -9.81
N SER A 143 -13.00 3.77 -10.01
CA SER A 143 -13.07 4.74 -11.11
C SER A 143 -12.47 4.23 -12.42
N GLY A 144 -11.59 3.23 -12.36
CA GLY A 144 -10.80 2.76 -13.51
C GLY A 144 -9.74 3.77 -13.97
N LYS A 145 -9.48 4.83 -13.20
CA LYS A 145 -8.49 5.86 -13.52
C LYS A 145 -7.21 5.66 -12.70
N PRO A 146 -6.02 5.97 -13.25
CA PRO A 146 -4.76 5.80 -12.55
C PRO A 146 -4.42 6.97 -11.58
N ALA A 147 -5.15 8.08 -11.65
CA ALA A 147 -4.90 9.29 -10.87
C ALA A 147 -4.96 9.00 -9.36
N SER A 148 -3.99 9.53 -8.61
CA SER A 148 -3.73 9.18 -7.22
C SER A 148 -3.43 10.41 -6.37
N VAL A 149 -3.75 10.36 -5.09
CA VAL A 149 -3.28 11.36 -4.11
C VAL A 149 -1.88 11.04 -3.58
N LEU A 150 -1.35 9.86 -3.90
CA LEU A 150 -0.03 9.39 -3.48
C LEU A 150 1.10 9.75 -4.48
N GLU A 151 0.83 10.63 -5.46
CA GLU A 151 1.86 11.08 -6.42
C GLU A 151 3.04 11.77 -5.73
N SER A 152 2.76 12.52 -4.66
CA SER A 152 3.77 13.16 -3.81
C SER A 152 3.19 13.46 -2.42
N ASN A 153 4.07 13.86 -1.50
CA ASN A 153 3.64 14.40 -0.20
C ASN A 153 2.78 15.65 -0.35
N GLU A 154 3.00 16.44 -1.40
CA GLU A 154 2.22 17.65 -1.69
C GLU A 154 0.80 17.30 -2.12
N SER A 155 0.61 16.30 -2.99
CA SER A 155 -0.73 15.85 -3.39
C SER A 155 -1.50 15.23 -2.23
N LEU A 156 -0.81 14.47 -1.38
CA LEU A 156 -1.41 13.88 -0.18
C LEU A 156 -1.83 14.98 0.82
N THR A 157 -0.95 15.96 1.05
CA THR A 157 -1.24 17.09 1.94
C THR A 157 -2.42 17.91 1.43
N ALA A 158 -2.46 18.22 0.13
CA ALA A 158 -3.56 18.96 -0.48
C ALA A 158 -4.91 18.23 -0.34
N TYR A 159 -4.91 16.91 -0.50
CA TYR A 159 -6.10 16.10 -0.26
C TYR A 159 -6.58 16.16 1.19
N LEU A 160 -5.67 15.97 2.15
CA LEU A 160 -6.01 16.02 3.58
C LEU A 160 -6.49 17.41 4.01
N GLU A 161 -5.89 18.48 3.46
CA GLU A 161 -6.35 19.85 3.66
C GLU A 161 -7.78 20.06 3.12
N ALA A 162 -8.05 19.62 1.88
CA ALA A 162 -9.39 19.69 1.29
C ALA A 162 -10.42 18.93 2.14
N CYS A 163 -10.02 17.79 2.70
CA CYS A 163 -10.86 16.98 3.58
C CYS A 163 -11.18 17.72 4.89
N SER A 164 -10.18 18.39 5.49
CA SER A 164 -10.37 19.19 6.71
C SER A 164 -11.39 20.34 6.55
N GLN A 165 -11.56 20.84 5.32
CA GLN A 165 -12.51 21.91 5.00
C GLN A 165 -13.94 21.38 4.75
N LYS A 166 -14.12 20.06 4.63
CA LYS A 166 -15.40 19.40 4.31
C LYS A 166 -15.68 18.23 5.27
N PRO A 167 -15.84 18.49 6.59
CA PRO A 167 -15.90 17.43 7.61
C PRO A 167 -16.98 16.38 7.34
N GLU A 168 -18.16 16.78 6.85
CA GLU A 168 -19.28 15.87 6.60
C GLU A 168 -19.20 15.13 5.26
N ALA A 169 -18.24 15.46 4.39
CA ALA A 169 -18.08 14.80 3.10
C ALA A 169 -17.41 13.44 3.28
N LEU A 170 -17.75 12.48 2.41
CA LEU A 170 -17.01 11.22 2.33
C LEU A 170 -15.58 11.50 1.87
N MET A 171 -14.62 10.85 2.53
CA MET A 171 -13.21 10.93 2.13
C MET A 171 -12.99 10.50 0.68
N LEU A 172 -13.77 9.51 0.21
CA LEU A 172 -13.73 9.01 -1.16
C LEU A 172 -14.16 10.07 -2.19
N ASP A 173 -15.18 10.87 -1.86
CA ASP A 173 -15.69 11.90 -2.76
C ASP A 173 -14.71 13.07 -2.85
N VAL A 174 -14.16 13.51 -1.71
CA VAL A 174 -13.09 14.53 -1.69
C VAL A 174 -11.86 14.05 -2.45
N MET A 175 -11.52 12.76 -2.35
CA MET A 175 -10.41 12.17 -3.10
C MET A 175 -10.65 12.24 -4.61
N ALA A 176 -11.86 11.87 -5.06
CA ALA A 176 -12.24 11.94 -6.47
C ALA A 176 -12.19 13.38 -7.04
N GLU A 177 -12.46 14.39 -6.21
CA GLU A 177 -12.29 15.80 -6.58
C GLU A 177 -10.82 16.26 -6.60
N SER A 178 -9.99 15.65 -5.74
CA SER A 178 -8.59 16.04 -5.53
C SER A 178 -7.65 15.49 -6.60
N VAL A 179 -7.98 14.33 -7.16
CA VAL A 179 -7.21 13.70 -8.24
C VAL A 179 -7.77 14.13 -9.60
N LYS A 180 -6.94 14.77 -10.43
CA LYS A 180 -7.32 15.30 -11.75
C LYS A 180 -6.95 14.34 -12.88
#